data_AF-A6TJV9-F1
#
_entry.id   AF-A6TJV9-F1
#
_cell.length_a   1.000
_cell.length_b   1.000
_cell.length_c   1.000
_cell.angle_alpha   90.00
_cell.angle_beta   90.00
_cell.angle_gamma   90.00
#
_symmetry.space_group_name_H-M   'P 1'
#
loop_
_entity.id
_entity.type
_entity.pdbx_description
1 polymer ?
#
loop_
_entity_poly.entity_id
_entity_poly.type
_entity_poly.pdbx_seq_one_letter_code
_entity_poly.pdbx_strand_id
1 'polypeptide(L)'
;MPDTNLSKTTKDDLMIVLGDAGVNYYENERDALLKEDLEVWPITFFFVRGNHERDPANISTYVEQPFNEGKVLIEPDYPSLLFAKDGAV
;
A
#
# COMPACT_ATOMS: atom_id res chain seq x y z
N MET A 1 26.45 -22.64 -3.85
CA MET A 1 25.91 -21.76 -2.80
C MET A 1 24.39 -21.87 -2.89
N PRO A 2 23.65 -22.10 -1.80
CA PRO A 2 22.20 -22.04 -1.89
C PRO A 2 21.80 -20.58 -2.17
N ASP A 3 20.94 -20.37 -3.16
CA ASP A 3 20.34 -19.06 -3.43
C ASP A 3 19.61 -18.58 -2.17
N THR A 4 20.12 -17.54 -1.52
CA THR A 4 19.52 -16.90 -0.35
C THR A 4 18.39 -15.93 -0.74
N ASN A 5 17.81 -16.06 -1.94
CA ASN A 5 16.70 -15.22 -2.37
C ASN A 5 15.40 -15.68 -1.67
N LEU A 6 15.13 -15.05 -0.53
CA LEU A 6 14.08 -15.44 0.42
C LEU A 6 12.64 -15.09 -0.01
N SER A 7 12.42 -14.44 -1.16
CA SER A 7 11.08 -14.23 -1.70
C SER A 7 11.03 -14.52 -3.19
N LYS A 8 10.21 -15.51 -3.57
CA LYS A 8 9.92 -15.83 -4.99
C LYS A 8 8.85 -14.91 -5.61
N THR A 9 8.41 -13.89 -4.88
CA THR A 9 7.35 -12.98 -5.33
C THR A 9 7.91 -11.91 -6.25
N THR A 10 7.02 -11.27 -6.98
CA THR A 10 7.24 -10.14 -7.87
C THR A 10 6.17 -9.08 -7.62
N LYS A 11 6.28 -7.89 -8.23
CA LYS A 11 5.23 -6.86 -8.17
C LYS A 11 3.90 -7.30 -8.81
N ASP A 12 3.88 -8.40 -9.55
CA ASP A 12 2.64 -8.99 -10.07
C ASP A 12 1.90 -9.82 -9.00
N ASP A 13 2.59 -10.22 -7.93
CA ASP A 13 1.99 -10.88 -6.77
C ASP A 13 1.37 -9.84 -5.82
N LEU A 14 0.21 -10.18 -5.24
CA LEU A 14 -0.58 -9.29 -4.40
C LEU A 14 -0.67 -9.81 -2.96
N MET A 15 -0.31 -8.97 -1.98
CA MET A 15 -0.57 -9.20 -0.56
C MET A 15 -1.68 -8.28 -0.07
N ILE A 16 -2.77 -8.85 0.41
CA ILE A 16 -3.89 -8.09 0.97
C ILE A 16 -3.71 -7.98 2.48
N VAL A 17 -3.69 -6.75 2.99
CA VAL A 17 -3.56 -6.43 4.42
C VAL A 17 -4.89 -5.85 4.92
N LEU A 18 -5.49 -6.52 5.90
CA LEU A 18 -6.87 -6.28 6.36
C LEU A 18 -6.92 -5.41 7.63
N GLY A 19 -6.49 -4.15 7.51
CA GLY A 19 -6.59 -3.13 8.56
C GLY A 19 -5.37 -3.00 9.46
N ASP A 20 -5.24 -1.82 10.07
CA ASP A 20 -4.28 -1.43 11.11
C ASP A 20 -2.82 -1.77 10.73
N ALA A 21 -2.47 -1.54 9.47
CA ALA A 21 -1.11 -1.75 8.96
C ALA A 21 -0.12 -0.69 9.46
N GLY A 22 -0.63 0.49 9.85
CA GLY A 22 0.15 1.60 10.37
C GLY A 22 0.75 2.49 9.28
N VAL A 23 0.34 2.33 8.02
CA VAL A 23 0.98 3.01 6.87
C VAL A 23 0.58 4.47 6.76
N ASN A 24 -0.62 4.82 7.25
CA ASN A 24 -1.15 6.20 7.31
C ASN A 24 -1.60 6.54 8.73
N TYR A 25 -0.75 6.28 9.73
CA TYR A 25 -1.10 6.44 11.14
C TYR A 25 -0.57 7.73 11.74
N TYR A 26 0.69 8.09 11.45
CA TYR A 26 1.39 9.15 12.17
C TYR A 26 1.24 10.53 11.53
N GLU A 27 0.85 10.62 10.25
CA GLU A 27 0.76 11.85 9.46
C GLU A 27 2.07 12.67 9.45
N ASN A 28 3.20 11.97 9.50
CA ASN A 28 4.54 12.57 9.46
C ASN A 28 5.53 11.64 8.77
N GLU A 29 6.81 12.00 8.82
CA GLU A 29 7.93 11.28 8.19
C GLU A 29 7.99 9.77 8.50
N ARG A 30 7.42 9.31 9.62
CA ARG A 30 7.37 7.87 9.95
C ARG A 30 6.56 7.06 8.95
N ASP A 31 5.45 7.63 8.46
CA ASP A 31 4.61 6.98 7.46
C ASP A 31 5.37 6.86 6.13
N ALA A 32 6.16 7.88 5.77
CA ALA A 32 7.00 7.85 4.58
C ALA A 32 8.10 6.78 4.67
N LEU A 33 8.80 6.69 5.80
CA LEU A 33 9.83 5.66 6.02
C LEU A 33 9.26 4.24 5.88
N LEU A 34 8.08 3.98 6.43
CA LEU A 34 7.42 2.68 6.28
C LEU A 34 7.03 2.41 4.82
N LYS A 35 6.54 3.42 4.08
CA LYS A 35 6.20 3.28 2.66
C LYS A 35 7.43 3.01 1.80
N GLU A 36 8.54 3.71 2.06
CA GLU A 36 9.83 3.45 1.41
C GLU A 36 10.29 2.02 1.64
N ASP A 37 10.24 1.55 2.89
CA ASP A 37 10.61 0.18 3.27
C ASP A 37 9.70 -0.88 2.63
N LEU A 38 8.41 -0.59 2.44
CA LEU A 38 7.45 -1.51 1.79
C LEU A 38 7.62 -1.52 0.28
N GLU A 39 7.86 -0.36 -0.34
CA GLU A 39 7.96 -0.21 -1.80
C GLU A 39 9.14 -1.02 -2.37
N VAL A 40 10.23 -1.21 -1.62
CA VAL A 40 11.40 -1.98 -2.08
C VAL A 40 11.15 -3.50 -2.16
N TRP A 41 10.10 -4.03 -1.53
CA TRP A 41 9.81 -5.46 -1.59
C TRP A 41 9.29 -5.87 -2.96
N PRO A 42 9.67 -7.06 -3.48
CA PRO A 42 9.16 -7.55 -4.76
C PRO A 42 7.76 -8.14 -4.59
N ILE A 43 6.80 -7.34 -4.14
CA ILE A 43 5.38 -7.64 -4.01
C ILE A 43 4.57 -6.34 -4.06
N THR A 44 3.33 -6.41 -4.54
CA THR A 44 2.37 -5.32 -4.45
C THR A 44 1.50 -5.52 -3.21
N PHE A 45 1.33 -4.46 -2.42
CA PHE A 45 0.48 -4.47 -1.23
C PHE A 45 -0.88 -3.85 -1.55
N PHE A 46 -1.94 -4.45 -1.03
CA PHE A 46 -3.29 -3.91 -1.09
C PHE A 46 -3.82 -3.75 0.33
N PHE A 47 -3.91 -2.50 0.79
CA PHE A 47 -4.33 -2.15 2.13
C PHE A 47 -5.84 -1.87 2.15
N VAL A 48 -6.54 -2.60 3.02
CA VAL A 48 -7.86 -2.21 3.50
C VAL A 48 -7.66 -1.46 4.80
N ARG A 49 -8.25 -0.27 4.92
CA ARG A 49 -8.04 0.63 6.06
C ARG A 49 -8.56 0.04 7.37
N GLY A 50 -7.78 0.17 8.44
CA GLY A 50 -8.23 -0.09 9.81
C GLY A 50 -8.79 1.16 10.50
N ASN A 51 -9.45 0.99 11.64
CA ASN A 51 -10.10 2.11 12.34
C ASN A 51 -9.10 3.09 12.96
N HIS A 52 -7.84 2.70 13.12
CA HIS A 52 -6.78 3.57 13.65
C HIS A 52 -6.05 4.38 12.56
N GLU A 53 -6.26 4.07 11.29
CA GLU A 53 -5.55 4.69 10.17
C GLU A 53 -6.39 5.78 9.52
N ARG A 54 -5.70 6.81 9.01
CA ARG A 54 -6.35 7.87 8.25
C ARG A 54 -6.85 7.33 6.91
N ASP A 55 -8.00 7.83 6.49
CA ASP A 55 -8.55 7.56 5.16
C ASP A 55 -7.61 8.17 4.09
N PRO A 56 -7.02 7.36 3.19
CA PRO A 56 -6.19 7.84 2.09
C PRO A 56 -6.90 8.87 1.21
N ALA A 57 -8.23 8.81 1.11
CA ALA A 57 -9.02 9.78 0.33
C ALA A 57 -8.96 11.20 0.91
N ASN A 58 -8.58 11.34 2.19
CA ASN A 58 -8.43 12.62 2.89
C ASN A 58 -6.97 13.11 2.95
N ILE A 59 -6.05 12.45 2.25
CA ILE A 59 -4.63 12.81 2.17
C ILE A 59 -4.35 13.32 0.75
N SER A 60 -3.86 14.56 0.63
CA SER A 60 -3.78 15.25 -0.67
C SER A 60 -2.73 14.70 -1.64
N THR A 61 -1.80 13.87 -1.15
CA THR A 61 -0.76 13.23 -1.98
C THR A 61 -1.28 11.98 -2.70
N TYR A 62 -2.42 11.44 -2.28
CA TYR A 62 -3.02 10.28 -2.91
C TYR A 62 -3.79 10.65 -4.18
N VAL A 63 -3.70 9.77 -5.18
CA VAL A 63 -4.42 9.87 -6.46
C VAL A 63 -5.16 8.57 -6.76
N GLU A 64 -6.28 8.65 -7.47
CA GLU A 64 -7.01 7.46 -7.94
C GLU A 64 -6.29 6.82 -9.13
N GLN A 65 -6.18 5.49 -9.12
CA GLN A 65 -5.67 4.69 -10.23
C GLN A 65 -6.62 3.52 -10.52
N PRO A 66 -6.87 3.18 -11.81
CA PRO A 66 -7.60 1.96 -12.16
C PRO A 66 -6.86 0.69 -11.69
N PHE A 67 -7.60 -0.26 -11.13
CA PHE A 67 -7.05 -1.55 -10.71
C PHE A 67 -8.15 -2.62 -10.71
N ASN A 68 -7.93 -3.74 -11.42
CA ASN A 68 -8.86 -4.88 -11.51
C ASN A 68 -10.34 -4.48 -11.64
N GLU A 69 -10.68 -3.75 -12.73
CA GLU A 69 -12.02 -3.23 -13.04
C GLU A 69 -12.58 -2.18 -12.04
N GLY A 70 -11.89 -1.96 -10.92
CA GLY A 70 -12.20 -0.93 -9.93
C GLY A 70 -11.18 0.20 -9.89
N LYS A 71 -11.08 0.84 -8.73
CA LYS A 71 -10.15 1.93 -8.44
C LYS A 71 -9.49 1.74 -7.08
N VAL A 72 -8.25 2.15 -7.00
CA VAL A 72 -7.46 2.23 -5.77
C VAL A 72 -6.93 3.64 -5.61
N LEU A 73 -6.52 3.99 -4.39
CA LEU A 73 -5.76 5.19 -4.08
C LEU A 73 -4.29 4.81 -3.94
N ILE A 74 -3.41 5.58 -4.57
CA ILE A 74 -1.95 5.43 -4.46
C ILE A 74 -1.29 6.77 -4.19
N GLU A 75 -0.12 6.76 -3.56
CA GLU A 75 0.82 7.88 -3.70
C GLU A 75 1.76 7.58 -4.88
N PRO A 76 1.96 8.53 -5.83
CA PRO A 76 2.79 8.28 -7.01
C PRO A 76 4.23 7.81 -6.73
N ASP A 77 4.77 8.18 -5.56
CA ASP A 77 6.12 7.79 -5.13
C ASP A 77 6.18 6.33 -4.67
N TYR A 78 5.04 5.71 -4.35
CA TYR A 78 4.92 4.32 -3.86
C TYR A 78 3.88 3.53 -4.68
N PRO A 79 4.13 3.31 -5.99
CA PRO A 79 3.14 2.76 -6.90
C PRO A 79 2.71 1.32 -6.58
N SER A 80 3.46 0.60 -5.75
CA SER A 80 3.13 -0.77 -5.35
C SER A 80 2.30 -0.84 -4.07
N LEU A 81 1.99 0.31 -3.44
CA LEU A 81 1.19 0.39 -2.23
C LEU A 81 -0.22 0.86 -2.58
N LEU A 82 -1.11 -0.09 -2.86
CA LEU A 82 -2.48 0.18 -3.25
C LEU A 82 -3.35 0.28 -2.00
N PHE A 83 -4.23 1.28 -1.95
CA PHE A 83 -5.21 1.42 -0.88
C PHE A 83 -6.63 1.31 -1.44
N ALA A 84 -7.46 0.51 -0.76
CA ALA A 84 -8.88 0.51 -1.02
C ALA A 84 -9.48 1.89 -0.72
N LYS A 85 -10.43 2.32 -1.55
CA LYS A 85 -11.26 3.48 -1.26
C LYS A 85 -12.45 3.05 -0.42
N ASP A 86 -12.63 3.66 0.76
CA ASP A 86 -13.78 3.39 1.62
C ASP A 86 -15.10 3.60 0.85
N GLY A 87 -15.98 2.60 0.89
CA GLY A 87 -17.31 2.65 0.26
C GLY A 87 -17.34 2.34 -1.24
N ALA A 88 -16.25 1.85 -1.85
CA ALA A 88 -16.31 1.24 -3.18
C ALA A 88 -17.01 -0.13 -3.08
N VAL A 89 -18.18 -0.27 -3.71
CA VAL A 89 -18.95 -1.52 -3.86
C VAL A 89 -18.81 -2.02 -5.28
#